data_AF-A0A848W5W5-F1
#
_entry.id   AF-A0A848W5W5-F1
#
_cell.length_a   1.000
_cell.length_b   1.000
_cell.length_c   1.000
_cell.angle_alpha   90.00
_cell.angle_beta   90.00
_cell.angle_gamma   90.00
#
_symmetry.space_group_name_H-M   'P 1'
#
loop_
_entity.id
_entity.type
_entity.pdbx_description
1 polymer ?
#
loop_
_entity_poly.entity_id
_entity_poly.type
_entity_poly.pdbx_seq_one_letter_code
_entity_poly.pdbx_strand_id
1 'polypeptide(L)'
;MPHDNSPTKVSANIRSNETVLPKAEEPSLQANLVALITEIEDATGGSEALDARIHFGYRVAARRSPGISAILIDEGISWPIVEAVLEEQIPPFTTSLDASLAGEDISFIIRSMKRGRWGAMQKARDGEEILAWAATEPLARRLAALRTCLVDLEKITAPVRENHEPLPQQMHEIETPRNNDAVDDPVAKQDWEVLF
;
A
#
# COMPACT_ATOMS: atom_id res chain seq x y z
N MET A 1 -80.38 24.97 -19.92
CA MET A 1 -79.77 24.59 -21.22
C MET A 1 -78.30 24.30 -20.98
N PRO A 2 -77.77 23.21 -21.57
CA PRO A 2 -76.50 22.62 -21.16
C PRO A 2 -75.34 23.26 -21.91
N HIS A 3 -74.23 23.55 -21.22
CA HIS A 3 -72.93 23.65 -21.86
C HIS A 3 -72.00 22.65 -21.18
N ASP A 4 -71.85 21.54 -21.90
CA ASP A 4 -70.80 20.55 -21.77
C ASP A 4 -69.45 21.24 -21.93
N ASN A 5 -68.62 21.18 -20.90
CA ASN A 5 -67.23 21.61 -20.94
C ASN A 5 -66.41 20.53 -20.26
N SER A 6 -66.20 19.44 -21.01
CA SER A 6 -65.23 18.40 -20.69
C SER A 6 -63.81 18.96 -20.69
N PRO A 7 -63.05 18.91 -19.59
CA PRO A 7 -61.63 19.20 -19.63
C PRO A 7 -60.84 17.98 -20.11
N THR A 8 -60.21 18.13 -21.28
CA THR A 8 -59.23 17.21 -21.86
C THR A 8 -58.12 16.92 -20.84
N LYS A 9 -58.00 15.66 -20.40
CA LYS A 9 -56.84 15.16 -19.65
C LYS A 9 -55.61 15.17 -20.56
N VAL A 10 -54.75 16.16 -20.40
CA VAL A 10 -53.38 16.13 -20.93
C VAL A 10 -52.54 15.31 -19.96
N SER A 11 -52.41 14.02 -20.26
CA SER A 11 -51.45 13.14 -19.58
C SER A 11 -50.04 13.56 -20.00
N ALA A 12 -49.41 14.44 -19.22
CA ALA A 12 -47.98 14.70 -19.33
C ALA A 12 -47.21 13.46 -18.87
N ASN A 13 -46.76 12.66 -19.82
CA ASN A 13 -45.88 11.52 -19.58
C ASN A 13 -44.45 12.07 -19.37
N ILE A 14 -44.19 12.62 -18.19
CA ILE A 14 -42.84 13.03 -17.78
C ILE A 14 -42.10 11.73 -17.41
N ARG A 15 -41.47 11.10 -18.39
CA ARG A 15 -40.40 10.13 -18.13
C ARG A 15 -39.25 10.93 -17.54
N SER A 16 -39.10 10.87 -16.22
CA SER A 16 -37.85 11.21 -15.55
C SER A 16 -36.78 10.28 -16.12
N ASN A 17 -35.98 10.78 -17.07
CA ASN A 17 -34.71 10.17 -17.40
C ASN A 17 -33.81 10.39 -16.19
N GLU A 18 -33.86 9.45 -15.26
CA GLU A 18 -32.87 9.28 -14.22
C GLU A 18 -31.53 9.10 -14.94
N THR A 19 -30.79 10.21 -15.05
CA THR A 19 -29.42 10.18 -15.51
C THR A 19 -28.66 9.54 -14.36
N VAL A 20 -28.53 8.21 -14.42
CA VAL A 20 -27.62 7.46 -13.58
C VAL A 20 -26.24 7.98 -13.92
N LEU A 21 -25.77 8.97 -13.15
CA LEU A 21 -24.37 9.36 -13.15
C LEU A 21 -23.57 8.07 -12.92
N PRO A 22 -22.57 7.76 -13.78
CA PRO A 22 -21.73 6.61 -13.55
C PRO A 22 -21.10 6.77 -12.17
N LYS A 23 -21.43 5.84 -11.27
CA LYS A 23 -20.84 5.76 -9.94
C LYS A 23 -19.32 5.70 -10.16
N ALA A 24 -18.60 6.74 -9.76
CA ALA A 24 -17.15 6.74 -9.84
C ALA A 24 -16.66 5.46 -9.16
N GLU A 25 -15.92 4.62 -9.88
CA GLU A 25 -15.31 3.44 -9.30
C GLU A 25 -14.35 3.92 -8.22
N GLU A 26 -14.71 3.67 -6.96
CA GLU A 26 -13.81 3.98 -5.85
C GLU A 26 -12.52 3.19 -6.05
N PRO A 27 -11.35 3.85 -6.02
CA PRO A 27 -10.08 3.17 -6.20
C PRO A 27 -9.93 2.10 -5.13
N SER A 28 -9.51 0.90 -5.53
CA SER A 28 -9.30 -0.19 -4.60
C SER A 28 -8.28 0.20 -3.52
N LEU A 29 -8.39 -0.41 -2.34
CA LEU A 29 -7.40 -0.23 -1.26
C LEU A 29 -5.96 -0.41 -1.75
N GLN A 30 -5.74 -1.40 -2.62
CA GLN A 30 -4.43 -1.64 -3.22
C GLN A 30 -3.98 -0.46 -4.08
N ALA A 31 -4.86 0.11 -4.92
CA ALA A 31 -4.54 1.28 -5.74
C ALA A 31 -4.18 2.51 -4.88
N ASN A 32 -4.91 2.73 -3.79
CA ASN A 32 -4.63 3.82 -2.85
C ASN A 32 -3.26 3.64 -2.15
N LEU A 33 -2.93 2.42 -1.74
CA LEU A 33 -1.65 2.12 -1.12
C LEU A 33 -0.49 2.28 -2.11
N VAL A 34 -0.65 1.84 -3.35
CA VAL A 34 0.34 2.05 -4.42
C VAL A 34 0.57 3.55 -4.67
N ALA A 35 -0.50 4.34 -4.76
CA ALA A 35 -0.38 5.79 -4.97
C ALA A 35 0.34 6.49 -3.80
N LEU A 36 0.08 6.08 -2.56
CA LEU A 36 0.79 6.60 -1.38
C LEU A 36 2.27 6.20 -1.38
N ILE A 37 2.58 4.95 -1.73
CA ILE A 37 3.97 4.47 -1.86
C ILE A 37 4.73 5.31 -2.88
N THR A 38 4.15 5.56 -4.07
CA THR A 38 4.75 6.41 -5.09
C THR A 38 4.98 7.84 -4.60
N GLU A 39 4.01 8.43 -3.90
CA GLU A 39 4.18 9.78 -3.35
C GLU A 39 5.32 9.87 -2.34
N ILE A 40 5.46 8.89 -1.44
CA ILE A 40 6.57 8.84 -0.48
C ILE A 40 7.93 8.63 -1.19
N GLU A 41 7.94 7.85 -2.28
CA GLU A 41 9.13 7.65 -3.10
C GLU A 41 9.59 8.92 -3.80
N ASP A 42 8.67 9.76 -4.25
CA ASP A 42 8.98 11.01 -4.94
C ASP A 42 9.18 12.19 -3.98
N ALA A 43 8.75 12.06 -2.72
CA ALA A 43 8.90 13.08 -1.71
C ALA A 43 10.38 13.43 -1.44
N THR A 44 10.69 14.73 -1.47
CA THR A 44 12.02 15.26 -1.17
C THR A 44 12.21 15.56 0.32
N GLY A 45 11.14 15.52 1.11
CA GLY A 45 11.12 15.79 2.54
C GLY A 45 9.74 15.46 3.13
N GLY A 46 9.59 15.67 4.44
CA GLY A 46 8.30 15.44 5.11
C GLY A 46 7.31 16.57 4.94
N SER A 47 6.02 16.25 5.08
CA SER A 47 4.93 17.23 5.07
C SER A 47 3.72 16.72 5.84
N GLU A 48 2.95 17.63 6.44
CA GLU A 48 1.73 17.30 7.19
C GLU A 48 0.65 16.68 6.29
N ALA A 49 0.55 17.11 5.03
CA ALA A 49 -0.37 16.51 4.06
C ALA A 49 -0.02 15.03 3.82
N LEU A 50 1.27 14.72 3.69
CA LEU A 50 1.75 13.35 3.53
C LEU A 50 1.57 12.53 4.83
N ASP A 51 1.78 13.15 5.99
CA ASP A 51 1.49 12.52 7.30
C ASP A 51 0.02 12.13 7.40
N ALA A 52 -0.89 13.01 6.95
CA ALA A 52 -2.32 12.72 6.91
C ALA A 52 -2.64 11.55 5.99
N ARG A 53 -2.08 11.55 4.77
CA ARG A 53 -2.25 10.44 3.83
C ARG A 53 -1.71 9.12 4.37
N ILE A 54 -0.58 9.14 5.07
CA ILE A 54 -0.03 7.96 5.74
C ILE A 54 -0.98 7.47 6.84
N HIS A 55 -1.44 8.36 7.73
CA HIS A 55 -2.33 8.02 8.84
C HIS A 55 -3.61 7.34 8.37
N PHE A 56 -4.29 7.91 7.37
CA PHE A 56 -5.55 7.37 6.88
C PHE A 56 -5.35 6.20 5.91
N GLY A 57 -4.41 6.28 4.98
CA GLY A 57 -4.09 5.20 4.05
C GLY A 57 -3.69 3.91 4.77
N TYR A 58 -2.86 4.03 5.82
CA TYR A 58 -2.49 2.90 6.66
C TYR A 58 -3.68 2.32 7.44
N ARG A 59 -4.57 3.15 7.99
CA ARG A 59 -5.76 2.67 8.72
C ARG A 59 -6.69 1.84 7.82
N VAL A 60 -6.89 2.28 6.58
CA VAL A 60 -7.68 1.50 5.61
C VAL A 60 -6.95 0.18 5.27
N ALA A 61 -5.63 0.21 5.08
CA ALA A 61 -4.82 -0.99 4.82
C ALA A 61 -4.89 -1.99 5.98
N ALA A 62 -4.88 -1.50 7.22
CA ALA A 62 -5.05 -2.27 8.44
C ALA A 62 -6.50 -2.73 8.70
N ARG A 63 -7.42 -2.56 7.74
CA ARG A 63 -8.86 -2.90 7.83
C ARG A 63 -9.56 -2.27 9.04
N ARG A 64 -9.08 -1.11 9.49
CA ARG A 64 -9.79 -0.31 10.49
C ARG A 64 -10.85 0.52 9.77
N SER A 65 -12.02 0.66 10.39
CA SER A 65 -13.09 1.50 9.84
C SER A 65 -12.53 2.92 9.56
N PRO A 66 -12.76 3.46 8.35
CA PRO A 66 -12.35 4.83 8.05
C PRO A 66 -13.09 5.76 9.01
N GLY A 67 -12.33 6.56 9.75
CA GLY A 67 -12.91 7.63 10.56
C GLY A 67 -13.49 8.73 9.66
N ILE A 68 -14.30 9.62 10.24
CA ILE A 68 -14.91 10.72 9.49
C ILE A 68 -13.87 11.60 8.76
N SER A 69 -12.67 11.73 9.32
CA SER A 69 -11.55 12.46 8.73
C SER A 69 -11.05 11.84 7.43
N ALA A 70 -11.02 10.50 7.33
CA ALA A 70 -10.62 9.81 6.11
C ALA A 70 -11.64 10.08 4.98
N ILE A 71 -12.93 10.03 5.31
CA ILE A 71 -14.02 10.32 4.36
C ILE A 71 -13.89 11.75 3.83
N LEU A 72 -13.68 12.75 4.70
CA LEU A 72 -13.55 14.14 4.29
C LEU A 72 -12.34 14.37 3.36
N ILE A 73 -11.22 13.70 3.62
CA ILE A 73 -10.03 13.79 2.76
C ILE A 73 -10.28 13.15 1.40
N ASP A 74 -10.97 12.00 1.37
CA ASP A 74 -11.36 11.33 0.13
C ASP A 74 -12.35 12.19 -0.69
N GLU A 75 -13.19 12.99 -0.03
CA GLU A 75 -14.05 14.01 -0.65
C GLU A 75 -13.27 15.25 -1.15
N GLY A 76 -11.95 15.30 -0.94
CA GLY A 76 -11.08 16.37 -1.41
C GLY A 76 -10.97 17.55 -0.45
N ILE A 77 -11.47 17.43 0.78
CA ILE A 77 -11.26 18.45 1.81
C ILE A 77 -9.81 18.40 2.28
N SER A 78 -9.15 19.56 2.32
CA SER A 78 -7.73 19.62 2.70
C SER A 78 -7.53 19.32 4.19
N TRP A 79 -6.40 18.68 4.52
CA TRP A 79 -6.05 18.34 5.90
C TRP A 79 -6.16 19.52 6.88
N PRO A 80 -5.68 20.74 6.58
CA PRO A 80 -5.82 21.87 7.51
C PRO A 80 -7.27 22.23 7.87
N ILE A 81 -8.23 21.97 6.97
CA ILE A 81 -9.66 22.19 7.25
C ILE A 81 -10.19 21.06 8.14
N VAL A 82 -9.83 19.80 7.83
CA VAL A 82 -10.25 18.63 8.60
C VAL A 82 -9.71 18.70 10.03
N GLU A 83 -8.43 19.04 10.20
CA GLU A 83 -7.78 19.25 11.49
C GLU A 83 -8.50 20.32 12.32
N ALA A 84 -8.81 21.47 11.71
CA ALA A 84 -9.49 22.57 12.38
C ALA A 84 -10.92 22.23 12.84
N VAL A 85 -11.60 21.31 12.16
CA VAL A 85 -12.99 20.93 12.47
C VAL A 85 -13.07 19.76 13.45
N LEU A 86 -12.17 18.78 13.32
CA LEU A 86 -12.23 17.53 14.08
C LEU A 86 -11.26 17.48 15.26
N GLU A 87 -10.35 18.45 15.37
CA GLU A 87 -9.30 18.51 16.40
C GLU A 87 -8.47 17.21 16.49
N GLU A 88 -8.41 16.43 15.39
CA GLU A 88 -7.63 15.19 15.33
C GLU A 88 -6.15 15.53 15.13
N GLN A 89 -5.29 15.00 16.00
CA GLN A 89 -3.85 15.13 15.85
C GLN A 89 -3.29 13.98 15.04
N ILE A 90 -2.48 14.31 14.04
CA ILE A 90 -1.78 13.32 13.21
C ILE A 90 -0.32 13.24 13.64
N PRO A 91 0.19 12.02 13.92
CA PRO A 91 1.60 11.85 14.21
C PRO A 91 2.48 12.36 13.05
N PRO A 92 3.62 13.01 13.34
CA PRO A 92 4.52 13.53 12.32
C PRO A 92 5.35 12.42 11.64
N PHE A 93 4.68 11.50 10.94
CA PHE A 93 5.26 10.28 10.37
C PHE A 93 6.46 10.52 9.46
N THR A 94 6.47 11.62 8.72
CA THR A 94 7.45 11.94 7.67
C THR A 94 8.64 12.76 8.19
N THR A 95 8.54 13.30 9.40
CA THR A 95 9.57 14.16 10.00
C THR A 95 10.12 13.63 11.33
N SER A 96 9.37 12.78 12.04
CA SER A 96 9.77 12.20 13.32
C SER A 96 10.09 10.71 13.22
N LEU A 97 11.18 10.30 13.86
CA LEU A 97 11.53 8.89 14.02
C LEU A 97 10.63 8.18 15.04
N ASP A 98 10.11 8.91 16.03
CA ASP A 98 9.26 8.37 17.10
C ASP A 98 7.83 8.06 16.62
N ALA A 99 7.41 8.64 15.50
CA ALA A 99 6.09 8.40 14.90
C ALA A 99 6.11 7.15 14.01
N SER A 100 6.00 5.95 14.57
CA SER A 100 6.02 4.69 13.82
C SER A 100 4.64 4.21 13.37
N LEU A 101 4.60 3.46 12.27
CA LEU A 101 3.40 2.73 11.87
C LEU A 101 3.22 1.48 12.75
N ALA A 102 1.97 1.07 12.98
CA ALA A 102 1.73 -0.16 13.72
C ALA A 102 2.30 -1.37 12.95
N GLY A 103 3.05 -2.23 13.64
CA GLY A 103 3.74 -3.35 12.99
C GLY A 103 4.94 -2.96 12.13
N GLU A 104 5.43 -1.72 12.22
CA GLU A 104 6.75 -1.35 11.72
C GLU A 104 7.83 -2.13 12.51
N ASP A 105 8.61 -2.95 11.81
CA ASP A 105 9.70 -3.76 12.37
C ASP A 105 10.95 -3.59 11.50
N ILE A 106 11.65 -2.48 11.73
CA ILE A 106 12.83 -2.09 10.95
C ILE A 106 14.05 -2.86 11.45
N SER A 107 14.60 -3.72 10.60
CA SER A 107 15.79 -4.52 10.91
C SER A 107 17.09 -3.78 10.61
N PHE A 108 17.08 -2.83 9.67
CA PHE A 108 18.29 -2.14 9.21
C PHE A 108 18.00 -0.76 8.61
N ILE A 109 18.89 0.21 8.87
CA ILE A 109 18.88 1.56 8.28
C ILE A 109 20.27 1.88 7.69
N ILE A 110 20.29 2.49 6.51
CA ILE A 110 21.53 2.96 5.87
C ILE A 110 21.32 4.28 5.14
N ARG A 111 22.35 5.13 5.12
CA ARG A 111 22.40 6.28 4.20
C ARG A 111 23.36 5.98 3.05
N SER A 112 22.85 6.00 1.82
CA SER A 112 23.69 5.88 0.62
C SER A 112 24.15 7.26 0.17
N MET A 113 25.45 7.54 0.32
CA MET A 113 26.03 8.79 -0.17
C MET A 113 25.98 8.88 -1.70
N LYS A 114 26.17 7.76 -2.41
CA LYS A 114 26.08 7.70 -3.88
C LYS A 114 24.68 8.06 -4.39
N ARG A 115 23.63 7.58 -3.71
CA ARG A 115 22.23 7.87 -4.09
C ARG A 115 21.72 9.18 -3.50
N GLY A 116 22.36 9.70 -2.46
CA GLY A 116 21.84 10.82 -1.67
C GLY A 116 20.53 10.46 -0.95
N ARG A 117 20.31 9.18 -0.61
CA ARG A 117 19.04 8.66 -0.08
C ARG A 117 19.25 7.77 1.14
N TRP A 118 18.21 7.64 1.94
CA TRP A 118 18.11 6.72 3.06
C TRP A 118 17.46 5.41 2.62
N GLY A 119 17.98 4.30 3.10
CA GLY A 119 17.46 2.96 2.92
C GLY A 119 16.99 2.40 4.26
N ALA A 120 15.82 1.75 4.27
CA ALA A 120 15.30 1.04 5.43
C ALA A 120 14.85 -0.35 5.03
N MET A 121 15.23 -1.35 5.82
CA MET A 121 14.80 -2.73 5.67
C MET A 121 13.73 -3.04 6.71
N GLN A 122 12.59 -3.53 6.26
CA GLN A 122 11.54 -4.05 7.14
C GLN A 122 11.47 -5.56 7.02
N LYS A 123 11.31 -6.23 8.16
CA LYS A 123 11.01 -7.66 8.21
C LYS A 123 9.49 -7.88 8.17
N ALA A 124 9.05 -8.66 7.18
CA ALA A 124 7.68 -9.13 7.06
C ALA A 124 7.39 -10.27 8.06
N ARG A 125 6.11 -10.62 8.23
CA ARG A 125 5.68 -11.64 9.21
C ARG A 125 6.18 -13.05 8.89
N ASP A 126 6.40 -13.34 7.61
CA ASP A 126 6.98 -14.60 7.13
C ASP A 126 8.52 -14.60 7.14
N GLY A 127 9.13 -13.48 7.57
CA GLY A 127 10.57 -13.31 7.62
C GLY A 127 11.21 -12.79 6.34
N GLU A 128 10.43 -12.53 5.28
CA GLU A 128 10.94 -11.82 4.11
C GLU A 128 11.39 -10.39 4.49
N GLU A 129 12.41 -9.89 3.82
CA GLU A 129 12.95 -8.56 4.08
C GLU A 129 12.71 -7.63 2.89
N ILE A 130 12.12 -6.46 3.15
CA ILE A 130 11.76 -5.47 2.13
C ILE A 130 12.58 -4.21 2.34
N LEU A 131 13.43 -3.90 1.36
CA LEU A 131 14.25 -2.69 1.33
C LEU A 131 13.51 -1.58 0.58
N ALA A 132 13.43 -0.41 1.21
CA ALA A 132 12.90 0.81 0.61
C ALA A 132 13.91 1.95 0.66
N TRP A 133 13.85 2.87 -0.31
CA TRP A 133 14.73 4.04 -0.40
C TRP A 133 13.92 5.34 -0.47
N ALA A 134 14.23 6.31 0.37
CA ALA A 134 13.57 7.62 0.39
C ALA A 134 14.54 8.78 0.64
N ALA A 135 14.05 10.02 0.53
CA ALA A 135 14.87 11.22 0.72
C ALA A 135 15.34 11.40 2.17
N THR A 136 14.55 10.98 3.15
CA THR A 136 14.84 11.08 4.59
C THR A 136 14.69 9.73 5.28
N GLU A 137 15.30 9.58 6.46
CA GLU A 137 15.20 8.35 7.25
C GLU A 137 13.75 8.02 7.65
N PRO A 138 12.93 8.95 8.19
CA PRO A 138 11.53 8.65 8.49
C PRO A 138 10.78 8.16 7.24
N LEU A 139 10.90 8.86 6.11
CA LEU A 139 10.25 8.43 4.86
C LEU A 139 10.67 7.02 4.45
N ALA A 140 11.95 6.66 4.57
CA ALA A 140 12.45 5.34 4.20
C ALA A 140 11.81 4.24 5.06
N ARG A 141 11.72 4.47 6.38
CA ARG A 141 11.05 3.54 7.32
C ARG A 141 9.59 3.32 6.96
N ARG A 142 8.83 4.40 6.75
CA ARG A 142 7.39 4.32 6.47
C ARG A 142 7.15 3.71 5.10
N LEU A 143 8.02 3.97 4.13
CA LEU A 143 7.99 3.33 2.82
C LEU A 143 8.22 1.82 2.90
N ALA A 144 9.20 1.36 3.69
CA ALA A 144 9.45 -0.07 3.90
C ALA A 144 8.24 -0.77 4.53
N ALA A 145 7.63 -0.13 5.53
CA ALA A 145 6.41 -0.62 6.18
C ALA A 145 5.23 -0.72 5.23
N LEU A 146 4.97 0.33 4.45
CA LEU A 146 3.84 0.36 3.51
C LEU A 146 4.02 -0.65 2.36
N ARG A 147 5.25 -0.83 1.84
CA ARG A 147 5.55 -1.88 0.86
C ARG A 147 5.32 -3.28 1.43
N THR A 148 5.68 -3.50 2.69
CA THR A 148 5.37 -4.76 3.39
C THR A 148 3.86 -4.99 3.49
N CYS A 149 3.08 -3.95 3.82
CA CYS A 149 1.63 -4.03 3.84
C CYS A 149 1.04 -4.37 2.45
N LEU A 150 1.61 -3.83 1.38
CA LEU A 150 1.17 -4.11 0.02
C LEU A 150 1.40 -5.58 -0.35
N VAL A 151 2.59 -6.12 -0.05
CA VAL A 151 2.92 -7.54 -0.29
C VAL A 151 1.99 -8.45 0.52
N ASP A 152 1.73 -8.12 1.79
CA ASP A 152 0.81 -8.88 2.64
C ASP A 152 -0.62 -8.86 2.07
N LEU A 153 -1.09 -7.72 1.57
CA LEU A 153 -2.40 -7.60 0.91
C LEU A 153 -2.46 -8.49 -0.34
N GLU A 154 -1.43 -8.46 -1.18
CA GLU A 154 -1.35 -9.29 -2.39
C GLU A 154 -1.42 -10.78 -2.06
N LYS A 155 -0.67 -11.23 -1.03
CA LYS A 155 -0.69 -12.63 -0.54
C LYS A 155 -2.08 -13.06 -0.05
N ILE A 156 -2.83 -12.16 0.60
CA ILE A 156 -4.21 -12.44 1.06
C ILE A 156 -5.18 -12.53 -0.13
N THR A 157 -4.97 -11.72 -1.17
CA THR A 157 -5.87 -11.65 -2.34
C THR A 157 -5.53 -12.66 -3.44
N ALA A 158 -4.35 -13.28 -3.39
CA ALA A 158 -3.97 -14.31 -4.35
C ALA A 158 -4.91 -15.52 -4.24
N PRO A 159 -5.44 -16.04 -5.36
CA PRO A 159 -6.19 -17.29 -5.32
C PRO A 159 -5.26 -18.38 -4.80
N VAL A 160 -5.71 -19.13 -3.78
CA VAL A 160 -5.04 -20.34 -3.32
C VAL A 160 -4.83 -21.21 -4.56
N ARG A 161 -3.58 -21.30 -5.03
CA ARG A 161 -3.22 -22.32 -5.99
C ARG A 161 -3.32 -23.63 -5.22
N GLU A 162 -4.45 -24.32 -5.37
CA GLU A 162 -4.54 -25.74 -5.01
C GLU A 162 -3.42 -26.43 -5.79
N ASN A 163 -2.32 -26.70 -5.09
CA ASN A 163 -1.29 -27.58 -5.58
C ASN A 163 -1.97 -28.95 -5.72
N HIS A 164 -2.48 -29.26 -6.90
CA HIS A 164 -2.64 -30.64 -7.31
C HIS A 164 -1.24 -31.24 -7.35
N GLU A 165 -0.82 -31.77 -6.20
CA GLU A 165 0.31 -32.65 -6.07
C GLU A 165 0.08 -33.82 -7.04
N PRO A 166 0.88 -33.96 -8.11
CA PRO A 166 0.78 -35.14 -8.94
C PRO A 166 1.21 -36.31 -8.06
N LEU A 167 0.32 -37.30 -7.90
CA LEU A 167 0.60 -38.54 -7.19
C LEU A 167 1.99 -39.06 -7.56
N PRO A 168 2.81 -39.48 -6.57
CA PRO A 168 4.15 -39.98 -6.84
C PRO A 168 4.05 -41.20 -7.76
N GLN A 169 4.54 -41.06 -9.00
CA GLN A 169 4.77 -42.18 -9.89
C GLN A 169 5.85 -43.06 -9.26
N GLN A 170 5.46 -44.29 -8.92
CA GLN A 170 6.34 -45.29 -8.36
C GLN A 170 7.48 -45.62 -9.32
N MET A 171 8.71 -45.55 -8.77
CA MET A 171 9.87 -46.41 -9.02
C MET A 171 10.11 -46.95 -10.44
N HIS A 172 11.23 -46.55 -11.04
CA HIS A 172 12.24 -47.55 -11.39
C HIS A 172 13.66 -47.02 -11.11
N GLU A 173 14.32 -47.82 -10.28
CA GLU A 173 15.67 -47.76 -9.78
C GLU A 173 16.63 -48.20 -10.89
N ILE A 174 17.58 -47.34 -11.28
CA ILE A 174 18.82 -47.78 -11.92
C ILE A 174 19.98 -47.07 -11.24
N GLU A 175 20.76 -47.88 -10.53
CA GLU A 175 21.96 -47.50 -9.79
C GLU A 175 23.19 -47.26 -10.69
N THR A 176 23.93 -46.19 -10.32
CA THR A 176 25.41 -46.00 -10.33
C THR A 176 26.16 -45.72 -11.66
N PRO A 177 27.40 -45.15 -11.63
CA PRO A 177 28.21 -44.64 -10.51
C PRO A 177 28.74 -43.19 -10.63
N ARG A 178 29.24 -42.71 -9.48
CA ARG A 178 30.11 -41.54 -9.23
C ARG A 178 31.15 -41.26 -10.32
N ASN A 179 31.31 -39.98 -10.67
CA ASN A 179 32.62 -39.43 -10.98
C ASN A 179 32.78 -38.07 -10.29
N ASN A 180 33.77 -37.98 -9.40
CA ASN A 180 34.21 -36.75 -8.77
C ASN A 180 35.21 -36.10 -9.73
N ASP A 181 34.91 -34.91 -10.24
CA ASP A 181 35.95 -34.01 -10.71
C ASP A 181 35.70 -32.62 -10.12
N ALA A 182 36.71 -32.18 -9.38
CA ALA A 182 36.80 -30.90 -8.73
C ALA A 182 36.96 -29.80 -9.77
N VAL A 183 36.24 -28.69 -9.58
CA VAL A 183 36.58 -27.40 -10.18
C VAL A 183 36.51 -26.37 -9.06
N ASP A 184 37.69 -25.88 -8.68
CA ASP A 184 37.90 -24.68 -7.90
C ASP A 184 37.33 -23.47 -8.67
N ASP A 185 36.48 -22.68 -8.02
CA ASP A 185 36.18 -21.32 -8.45
C ASP A 185 36.48 -20.33 -7.30
N PRO A 186 37.22 -19.24 -7.56
CA PRO A 186 37.70 -18.35 -6.51
C PRO A 186 36.57 -17.43 -6.01
N VAL A 187 36.35 -17.46 -4.70
CA VAL A 187 35.46 -16.55 -3.97
C VAL A 187 35.92 -15.11 -4.13
N ALA A 188 35.15 -14.32 -4.89
CA ALA A 188 35.26 -12.87 -4.89
C ALA A 188 34.80 -12.33 -3.51
N LYS A 189 35.75 -11.81 -2.74
CA LYS A 189 35.48 -11.06 -1.50
C LYS A 189 34.69 -9.81 -1.86
N GLN A 190 33.50 -9.66 -1.29
CA GLN A 190 32.77 -8.40 -1.29
C GLN A 190 33.14 -7.64 -0.01
N ASP A 191 33.80 -6.50 -0.19
CA ASP A 191 34.07 -5.52 0.87
C ASP A 191 32.79 -4.73 1.15
N TRP A 192 32.19 -4.93 2.31
CA TRP A 192 31.27 -3.97 2.90
C TRP A 192 31.57 -3.86 4.41
N GLU A 193 31.77 -2.63 4.86
CA GLU A 193 32.02 -2.31 6.28
C GLU A 193 30.69 -1.92 6.96
N VAL A 194 30.45 -2.50 8.13
CA VAL A 194 29.41 -2.08 9.08
C VAL A 194 30.03 -1.06 10.03
N LEU A 195 29.50 0.16 10.06
CA LEU A 195 29.87 1.15 11.06
C LEU A 195 28.88 1.07 12.23
N PHE A 196 29.39 0.75 13.42
CA PHE A 196 28.67 0.79 14.70
C PHE A 196 28.57 2.22 15.24
#